data_AF-A0A5D4MGK7-F1
#
_entry.id   AF-A0A5D4MGK7-F1
#
_cell.length_a   1.000
_cell.length_b   1.000
_cell.length_c   1.000
_cell.angle_alpha   90.00
_cell.angle_beta   90.00
_cell.angle_gamma   90.00
#
_symmetry.space_group_name_H-M   'P 1'
#
loop_
_entity.id
_entity.type
_entity.pdbx_description
1 polymer ?
#
loop_
_entity_poly.entity_id
_entity_poly.type
_entity_poly.pdbx_seq_one_letter_code
_entity_poly.pdbx_strand_id
1 'polypeptide(L)' 'MSKTVTFSFSSTNYEGTGAAETFTLEELGIDEEMDDKALKIQMDKIFQAWVWDKLNISYSVVIEDESKQ' A
#
# COMPACT_ATOMS: atom_id res chain seq x y z
N MET A 1 22.33 10.49 6.95
CA MET A 1 20.99 10.23 7.51
C MET A 1 20.16 9.83 6.32
N SER A 2 19.95 8.54 6.10
CA SER A 2 19.21 8.05 4.93
C SER A 2 17.77 8.56 5.01
N LYS A 3 17.27 9.13 3.91
CA LYS A 3 15.86 9.55 3.83
C LYS A 3 14.96 8.32 3.84
N THR A 4 13.89 8.36 4.63
CA THR A 4 12.88 7.30 4.72
C THR A 4 11.53 7.80 4.23
N VAL A 5 10.75 6.89 3.66
CA VAL A 5 9.41 7.13 3.14
C VAL A 5 8.45 6.15 3.79
N THR A 6 7.32 6.66 4.30
CA THR A 6 6.27 5.82 4.87
C THR A 6 5.05 5.89 3.97
N PHE A 7 4.61 4.73 3.47
CA PHE A 7 3.32 4.58 2.81
C PHE A 7 2.31 4.07 3.82
N SER A 8 1.18 4.75 3.91
CA SER A 8 0.10 4.32 4.81
C SER A 8 -1.26 4.57 4.20
N PHE A 9 -2.17 3.62 4.36
CA PHE A 9 -3.59 3.82 4.11
C PHE A 9 -4.40 3.37 5.33
N SER A 10 -5.48 4.08 5.58
CA SER A 10 -6.45 3.76 6.63
C SER A 10 -7.85 3.86 6.04
N SER A 11 -8.67 2.83 6.25
CA SER A 11 -10.07 2.88 5.91
C SER A 11 -10.82 3.72 6.94
N THR A 12 -11.64 4.65 6.46
CA THR A 12 -12.57 5.42 7.29
C THR A 12 -13.86 4.68 7.59
N ASN A 13 -14.19 3.65 6.81
CA ASN A 13 -15.46 2.92 6.91
C ASN A 13 -15.35 1.57 7.62
N TYR A 14 -14.13 1.03 7.76
CA TYR A 14 -13.90 -0.28 8.35
C TYR A 14 -12.77 -0.19 9.38
N GLU A 15 -13.13 -0.27 10.67
CA GLU A 15 -12.16 -0.29 11.76
C GLU A 15 -11.17 -1.46 11.61
N GLY A 16 -9.91 -1.20 11.91
CA GLY A 16 -8.82 -2.18 11.77
C GLY A 16 -8.34 -2.42 10.34
N THR A 17 -8.96 -1.79 9.33
CA THR A 17 -8.52 -1.93 7.92
C THR A 17 -7.56 -0.81 7.56
N GLY A 18 -6.27 -1.11 7.56
CA GLY A 18 -5.21 -0.20 7.13
C GLY A 18 -3.86 -0.92 7.03
N ALA A 19 -2.90 -0.28 6.39
CA ALA A 19 -1.51 -0.72 6.36
C ALA A 19 -0.60 0.49 6.46
N ALA A 20 0.52 0.35 7.16
CA ALA A 20 1.59 1.33 7.19
C ALA A 20 2.92 0.59 7.03
N GLU A 21 3.68 0.95 6.00
CA GLU A 21 4.98 0.37 5.70
C GLU A 21 5.99 1.49 5.49
N THR A 22 7.17 1.33 6.09
CA THR A 22 8.26 2.30 6.00
C THR A 22 9.41 1.68 5.23
N PHE A 23 9.91 2.43 4.26
CA PHE A 23 10.99 2.03 3.38
C PHE A 23 12.08 3.11 3.39
N THR A 24 13.32 2.69 3.19
CA THR A 24 14.40 3.61 2.85
C THR A 24 14.38 3.93 1.35
N LEU A 25 14.94 5.07 0.93
CA LEU A 25 15.06 5.36 -0.51
C LEU A 25 15.87 4.30 -1.25
N GLU A 26 16.88 3.72 -0.59
CA GLU A 26 17.71 2.63 -1.12
C GLU A 26 16.89 1.36 -1.40
N GLU A 27 15.99 0.97 -0.50
CA GLU A 27 15.07 -0.17 -0.70
C GLU A 27 14.09 0.05 -1.84
N LEU A 28 13.73 1.30 -2.09
CA LEU A 28 12.87 1.69 -3.21
C LEU A 28 13.64 1.84 -4.54
N GLY A 29 14.96 1.67 -4.53
CA GLY A 29 15.82 1.86 -5.69
C GLY A 29 15.89 3.32 -6.16
N ILE A 30 15.63 4.27 -5.26
CA ILE A 30 15.64 5.70 -5.54
C ILE A 30 17.01 6.26 -5.18
N ASP A 31 17.63 6.91 -6.15
CA ASP A 31 18.88 7.64 -5.94
C ASP A 31 18.65 8.95 -5.17
N GLU A 32 19.43 9.20 -4.12
CA GLU A 32 19.30 10.40 -3.28
C GLU A 32 19.67 11.70 -3.98
N GLU A 33 20.44 11.64 -5.08
CA GLU A 33 20.88 12.79 -5.89
C GLU A 33 19.92 13.08 -7.06
N MET A 34 18.81 12.35 -7.14
CA MET A 34 17.81 12.51 -8.19
C MET A 34 17.05 13.85 -8.07
N ASP A 35 16.77 14.49 -9.21
CA ASP A 35 15.98 15.74 -9.27
C ASP A 35 14.59 15.58 -8.66
N ASP A 36 14.09 16.62 -7.98
CA ASP A 36 12.82 16.61 -7.27
C ASP A 36 11.61 16.20 -8.14
N LYS A 37 11.60 16.56 -9.44
CA LYS A 37 10.52 16.14 -10.34
C LYS A 37 10.61 14.65 -10.65
N ALA A 38 11.82 14.15 -10.88
CA ALA A 38 12.05 12.73 -11.15
C ALA A 38 11.74 11.88 -9.91
N LEU A 39 12.13 12.35 -8.73
CA LEU A 39 11.79 11.76 -7.43
C LEU A 39 10.27 11.64 -7.28
N LYS A 40 9.51 12.71 -7.54
CA LYS A 40 8.05 12.71 -7.44
C LYS A 40 7.40 11.70 -8.38
N ILE A 41 7.86 11.62 -9.64
CA ILE A 41 7.32 10.67 -10.64
C ILE A 41 7.61 9.22 -10.23
N GLN A 42 8.82 8.92 -9.74
CA GLN A 42 9.14 7.57 -9.26
C GLN A 42 8.33 7.21 -8.02
N MET A 43 8.23 8.12 -7.05
CA MET A 43 7.47 7.90 -5.83
C MET A 43 6.00 7.61 -6.13
N ASP A 44 5.40 8.33 -7.07
CA ASP A 44 3.99 8.13 -7.47
C ASP A 44 3.77 6.76 -8.10
N LYS A 45 4.69 6.29 -8.95
CA LYS A 45 4.64 4.95 -9.54
C LYS A 45 4.79 3.84 -8.49
N ILE A 46 5.74 4.01 -7.57
CA ILE A 46 6.00 3.06 -6.48
C ILE A 46 4.79 3.00 -5.55
N PHE A 47 4.24 4.17 -5.19
CA PHE A 47 3.04 4.25 -4.36
C PHE A 47 1.84 3.59 -5.05
N GLN A 48 1.61 3.84 -6.34
CA GLN A 48 0.56 3.15 -7.09
C GLN A 48 0.73 1.63 -7.09
N ALA A 49 1.94 1.13 -7.35
CA ALA A 49 2.22 -0.31 -7.33
C ALA A 49 1.98 -0.91 -5.94
N TRP A 50 2.41 -0.23 -4.88
CA TRP A 50 2.16 -0.63 -3.49
C TRP A 50 0.66 -0.67 -3.16
N VAL A 51 -0.11 0.34 -3.60
CA VAL A 51 -1.56 0.36 -3.43
C VAL A 51 -2.20 -0.83 -4.16
N TRP A 52 -1.80 -1.11 -5.42
CA TRP A 52 -2.35 -2.24 -6.18
C TRP A 52 -1.99 -3.60 -5.58
N ASP A 53 -0.81 -3.76 -4.98
CA ASP A 53 -0.41 -4.96 -4.26
C ASP A 53 -1.30 -5.22 -3.02
N LYS A 54 -1.61 -4.16 -2.26
CA LYS A 54 -2.49 -4.26 -1.09
C LYS A 54 -3.96 -4.43 -1.45
N LEU A 55 -4.41 -3.87 -2.58
CA LEU A 55 -5.79 -3.96 -3.05
C LEU A 55 -6.12 -5.28 -3.75
N ASN A 56 -5.48 -6.40 -3.37
CA ASN A 56 -5.90 -7.74 -3.78
C ASN A 56 -7.23 -8.12 -3.11
N ILE A 57 -8.31 -7.52 -3.60
CA ILE A 57 -9.66 -7.64 -3.05
C ILE A 57 -10.33 -8.86 -3.68
N SER A 58 -10.43 -9.93 -2.91
CA SER A 58 -11.35 -11.04 -3.17
C SER A 58 -12.47 -10.99 -2.13
N TYR A 59 -13.73 -11.17 -2.56
CA TYR A 59 -14.84 -11.35 -1.62
C TYR A 59 -15.33 -12.80 -1.69
N SER A 60 -15.70 -13.35 -0.54
CA SER A 60 -16.38 -14.65 -0.43
C SER A 60 -17.53 -14.48 0.55
N VAL A 61 -18.72 -14.93 0.15
CA VAL A 61 -19.91 -14.92 1.01
C VAL A 61 -20.18 -16.35 1.41
N VAL A 62 -20.12 -16.64 2.71
CA VAL A 62 -20.56 -17.92 3.27
C VAL A 62 -22.00 -17.75 3.72
N ILE A 63 -22.93 -18.43 3.03
CA ILE A 63 -24.33 -18.52 3.44
C ILE A 63 -24.51 -19.95 3.96
N GLU A 64 -24.75 -20.08 5.27
CA GLU A 64 -25.16 -21.36 5.84
C GLU A 64 -26.62 -21.63 5.45
N ASP A 65 -26.84 -22.72 4.71
CA ASP A 65 -28.18 -23.16 4.32
C ASP A 65 -28.78 -23.92 5.52
N GLU A 66 -29.74 -23.31 6.24
CA GLU A 66 -30.47 -23.94 7.35
C GLU A 66 -31.48 -25.03 6.88
N SER A 67 -31.28 -25.60 5.69
CA SER A 67 -32.08 -26.74 5.21
C SER A 67 -31.49 -28.07 5.70
N LYS A 68 -31.81 -28.44 6.95
CA LYS A 68 -32.23 -29.79 7.40
C LYS A 68 -31.90 -30.00 8.88
N GLN A 69 -32.93 -29.88 9.72
CA GLN A 69 -33.15 -30.84 10.80
C GLN A 69 -34.64 -31.16 10.92
#